data_AF-A0A523YI17-F1
#
_entry.id   AF-A0A523YI17-F1
#
_cell.length_a   1.000
_cell.length_b   1.000
_cell.length_c   1.000
_cell.angle_alpha   90.00
_cell.angle_beta   90.00
_cell.angle_gamma   90.00
#
_symmetry.space_group_name_H-M   'P 1'
#
loop_
_entity.id
_entity.type
_entity.pdbx_description
1 polymer ?
#
loop_
_entity_poly.entity_id
_entity_poly.type
_entity_poly.pdbx_seq_one_letter_code
_entity_poly.pdbx_strand_id
1 'polypeptide(L)'
;MFKEGDEFTIEGASLKIETGKAVCIHSLPTLLHFSMALREGADPVELGLAKEGNKAYLRCPDPGEPYTNGGGVIFEIERVD
;
A
#
# COMPACT_ATOMS: atom_id res chain seq x y z
N MET A 1 2.80 -6.24 11.86
CA MET A 1 3.93 -6.45 10.91
C MET A 1 4.54 -5.11 10.55
N PHE A 2 3.77 -4.25 9.88
CA PHE A 2 4.17 -2.88 9.59
C PHE A 2 4.18 -2.01 10.85
N LYS A 3 5.06 -1.01 10.85
CA LYS A 3 5.08 0.13 11.78
C LYS A 3 4.88 1.41 10.99
N GLU A 4 4.41 2.46 11.65
CA GLU A 4 4.33 3.78 11.02
C GLU A 4 5.72 4.22 10.53
N GLY A 5 5.79 4.70 9.29
CA GLY A 5 7.04 5.07 8.61
C GLY A 5 7.78 3.91 7.93
N ASP A 6 7.25 2.68 7.94
CA ASP A 6 7.80 1.63 7.07
C ASP A 6 7.48 1.91 5.60
N GLU A 7 8.49 1.79 4.74
CA GLU A 7 8.42 2.07 3.32
C GLU A 7 9.00 0.91 2.49
N PHE A 8 8.50 0.75 1.26
CA PHE A 8 9.02 -0.14 0.24
C PHE A 8 8.52 0.31 -1.15
N THR A 9 9.18 -0.13 -2.21
CA THR A 9 8.86 0.28 -3.59
C THR A 9 8.46 -0.91 -4.45
N ILE A 10 7.40 -0.75 -5.24
CA ILE A 10 7.03 -1.70 -6.30
C ILE A 10 7.64 -1.18 -7.61
N GLU A 11 8.61 -1.90 -8.16
CA GLU A 11 9.30 -1.54 -9.40
C GLU A 11 9.09 -2.62 -10.47
N GLY A 12 8.20 -2.34 -11.42
CA GLY A 12 7.78 -3.33 -12.41
C GLY A 12 7.18 -4.56 -11.73
N ALA A 13 7.80 -5.72 -11.92
CA ALA A 13 7.42 -6.98 -11.26
C ALA A 13 8.22 -7.27 -9.97
N SER A 14 9.03 -6.32 -9.51
CA SER A 14 9.91 -6.49 -8.35
C SER A 14 9.42 -5.68 -7.15
N LEU A 15 9.74 -6.16 -5.95
CA LEU A 15 9.50 -5.47 -4.69
C LEU A 15 10.86 -5.11 -4.09
N LYS A 16 11.18 -3.81 -4.03
CA LYS A 16 12.40 -3.30 -3.40
C LYS A 16 12.13 -3.02 -1.93
N ILE A 17 12.83 -3.77 -1.07
CA ILE A 17 12.69 -3.73 0.38
C ILE A 17 14.09 -3.63 0.99
N GLU A 18 14.22 -2.89 2.09
CA GLU A 18 15.46 -2.85 2.86
C GLU A 18 15.85 -4.23 3.40
N THR A 19 17.16 -4.49 3.50
CA THR A 19 17.66 -5.77 4.01
C THR A 19 17.17 -6.00 5.44
N GLY A 20 16.57 -7.16 5.70
CA GLY A 20 16.05 -7.53 7.02
C GLY A 20 14.60 -7.08 7.28
N LYS A 21 13.96 -6.35 6.35
CA LYS A 21 12.52 -6.08 6.39
C LYS A 21 11.74 -7.09 5.56
N ALA A 22 10.44 -7.21 5.85
CA ALA A 22 9.52 -8.09 5.13
C ALA A 22 8.21 -7.35 4.86
N VAL A 23 7.57 -7.68 3.75
CA VAL A 23 6.23 -7.18 3.38
C VAL A 23 5.20 -8.28 3.58
N CYS A 24 4.03 -7.90 4.10
CA CYS A 24 2.92 -8.84 4.27
C CYS A 24 2.42 -9.31 2.90
N ILE A 25 2.42 -10.62 2.66
CA ILE A 25 1.86 -11.13 1.40
C ILE A 25 0.37 -10.79 1.25
N HIS A 26 -0.38 -10.66 2.36
CA HIS A 26 -1.79 -10.30 2.35
C HIS A 26 -2.05 -8.82 2.02
N SER A 27 -1.05 -7.94 2.17
CA SER A 27 -1.20 -6.55 1.72
C SER A 27 -1.02 -6.41 0.21
N LEU A 28 -0.31 -7.34 -0.44
CA LEU A 28 -0.05 -7.28 -1.88
C LEU A 28 -1.33 -7.27 -2.71
N PRO A 29 -2.35 -8.13 -2.49
CA PRO A 29 -3.62 -8.02 -3.19
C PRO A 29 -4.19 -6.60 -3.11
N THR A 30 -4.32 -6.02 -1.92
CA THR A 30 -4.86 -4.65 -1.74
C THR A 30 -4.10 -3.61 -2.58
N LEU A 31 -2.76 -3.65 -2.56
CA LEU A 31 -1.92 -2.70 -3.29
C LEU A 31 -1.93 -2.94 -4.80
N LEU A 32 -1.91 -4.21 -5.23
CA LEU A 32 -1.76 -4.57 -6.64
C LEU A 32 -2.96 -4.19 -7.49
N HIS A 33 -4.18 -4.16 -6.92
CA HIS A 33 -5.40 -3.74 -7.63
C HIS A 33 -5.27 -2.33 -8.25
N PHE A 34 -4.55 -1.42 -7.59
CA PHE A 34 -4.40 -0.03 -8.04
C PHE A 34 -2.98 0.31 -8.51
N SER A 35 -1.99 -0.54 -8.20
CA SER A 35 -0.58 -0.31 -8.54
C SER A 35 -0.34 0.07 -10.01
N MET A 36 -0.96 -0.64 -10.95
CA MET A 36 -0.83 -0.34 -12.37
C MET A 36 -1.49 0.99 -12.74
N ALA A 37 -2.71 1.24 -12.28
CA ALA A 37 -3.42 2.49 -12.59
C ALA A 37 -2.64 3.71 -12.06
N LEU A 38 -2.15 3.64 -10.83
CA LEU A 38 -1.36 4.70 -10.21
C LEU A 38 -0.01 4.88 -10.92
N ARG A 39 0.65 3.79 -11.34
CA ARG A 39 1.89 3.84 -12.13
C ARG A 39 1.69 4.55 -13.46
N GLU A 40 0.60 4.27 -14.16
CA GLU A 40 0.27 4.91 -15.45
C GLU A 40 -0.31 6.32 -15.30
N GLY A 41 -0.36 6.87 -14.08
CA GLY A 41 -0.72 8.26 -13.81
C GLY A 41 -2.21 8.53 -13.64
N ALA A 42 -3.01 7.52 -13.30
CA ALA A 42 -4.40 7.74 -12.91
C ALA A 42 -4.49 8.62 -11.65
N ASP A 43 -5.45 9.55 -11.64
CA ASP A 43 -5.67 10.49 -10.54
C ASP A 43 -6.25 9.76 -9.31
N PRO A 44 -5.59 9.79 -8.13
CA PRO A 44 -6.09 9.16 -6.92
C PRO A 44 -7.46 9.66 -6.46
N VAL A 45 -7.79 10.93 -6.71
CA VAL A 45 -9.08 11.52 -6.32
C VAL A 45 -10.20 10.94 -7.18
N GLU A 46 -10.00 10.87 -8.51
CA GLU A 46 -10.97 10.27 -9.44
C GLU A 46 -11.16 8.77 -9.20
N LEU A 47 -10.10 8.08 -8.74
CA LEU A 47 -10.17 6.68 -8.31
C LEU A 47 -10.85 6.48 -6.95
N GLY A 48 -11.19 7.57 -6.23
CA GLY A 48 -11.79 7.50 -4.89
C GLY A 48 -10.80 7.06 -3.79
N LEU A 49 -9.51 7.16 -4.05
CA LEU A 49 -8.42 6.78 -3.13
C LEU A 49 -7.87 7.96 -2.34
N ALA A 50 -8.31 9.18 -2.64
CA ALA A 50 -7.88 10.40 -1.97
C ALA A 50 -9.01 11.43 -1.92
N LYS A 51 -8.91 12.39 -0.99
CA LYS A 51 -9.80 13.57 -0.98
C LYS A 51 -9.24 14.71 -1.82
N GLU A 52 -7.92 14.81 -1.89
CA GLU A 52 -7.18 15.83 -2.63
C GLU A 52 -5.74 15.35 -2.88
N GLY A 53 -5.03 16.02 -3.80
CA GLY A 53 -3.61 15.77 -4.07
C GLY A 53 -3.34 14.57 -4.96
N ASN A 54 -2.07 14.16 -5.00
CA ASN A 54 -1.55 13.11 -5.89
C ASN A 54 -1.14 11.82 -5.16
N LYS A 55 -1.48 11.69 -3.88
CA LYS A 55 -1.21 10.49 -3.08
C LYS A 55 -2.49 9.67 -2.93
N ALA A 56 -2.38 8.35 -3.07
CA ALA A 56 -3.46 7.41 -2.85
C ALA A 56 -3.37 6.78 -1.46
N TYR A 57 -4.53 6.49 -0.85
CA TYR A 57 -4.61 5.86 0.46
C TYR A 57 -5.37 4.54 0.37
N LEU A 58 -4.69 3.43 0.71
CA LEU A 58 -5.29 2.09 0.71
C LEU A 58 -5.22 1.47 2.09
N ARG A 59 -6.34 0.91 2.56
CA ARG A 59 -6.39 0.17 3.82
C ARG A 59 -6.30 -1.32 3.57
N CYS A 60 -5.25 -1.97 4.07
CA CYS A 60 -5.24 -3.43 4.22
C CYS A 60 -5.89 -3.80 5.55
N PRO A 61 -6.88 -4.72 5.57
CA PRO A 61 -7.39 -5.25 6.82
C PRO A 61 -6.26 -6.03 7.50
N ASP A 62 -6.05 -5.76 8.79
CA ASP A 62 -5.14 -6.56 9.61
C ASP A 62 -6.00 -7.27 10.67
N PRO A 63 -6.31 -8.56 10.49
CA PRO A 63 -7.23 -9.26 11.36
C PRO A 63 -6.74 -9.32 12.82
N GLY A 64 -5.44 -9.33 13.13
CA GLY A 64 -4.96 -9.38 14.53
C GLY A 64 -5.49 -10.55 15.38
N GLU A 65 -5.10 -10.60 16.66
CA GLU A 65 -5.17 -11.84 17.47
C GLU A 65 -6.41 -11.95 18.40
N PRO A 66 -6.86 -13.18 18.78
CA PRO A 66 -6.52 -14.48 18.17
C PRO A 66 -7.36 -14.77 16.91
N TYR A 67 -8.44 -14.01 16.70
CA TYR A 67 -9.34 -14.04 15.54
C TYR A 67 -10.24 -12.79 15.50
N THR A 68 -10.02 -11.75 16.30
CA THR A 68 -9.38 -10.50 15.87
C THR A 68 -9.42 -9.52 17.06
N ASN A 69 -8.38 -8.75 17.30
CA ASN A 69 -8.48 -7.38 17.84
C ASN A 69 -7.81 -6.47 16.81
N GLY A 70 -8.18 -6.76 15.56
CA GLY A 70 -7.56 -6.25 14.37
C GLY A 70 -7.71 -4.76 14.22
N GLY A 71 -7.17 -4.28 13.11
CA GLY A 71 -7.32 -2.91 12.67
C GLY A 71 -7.13 -2.85 11.18
N GLY A 72 -6.34 -1.89 10.74
CA GLY A 72 -5.85 -1.89 9.38
C GLY A 72 -4.64 -1.00 9.27
N VAL A 73 -3.81 -1.35 8.31
CA VAL A 73 -2.70 -0.50 7.90
C VAL A 73 -3.20 0.37 6.76
N ILE A 74 -3.07 1.68 6.92
CA ILE A 74 -3.25 2.62 5.81
C ILE A 74 -1.89 2.77 5.15
N PHE A 75 -1.81 2.42 3.87
CA PHE A 75 -0.69 2.75 3.02
C PHE A 75 -0.98 4.09 2.36
N GLU A 76 -0.07 5.05 2.55
CA GLU A 76 0.06 6.19 1.66
C GLU A 76 0.91 5.75 0.47
N ILE A 77 0.44 6.03 -0.74
CA ILE A 77 1.08 5.60 -1.98
C ILE A 77 1.30 6.83 -2.84
N GLU A 78 2.54 7.01 -3.27
CA GLU A 78 2.91 8.03 -4.24
C GLU A 78 3.70 7.40 -5.39
N ARG A 79 3.60 8.00 -6.58
CA ARG A 79 4.46 7.62 -7.69
C ARG A 79 5.84 8.25 -7.46
N VAL A 80 6.85 7.41 -7.34
CA VAL A 80 8.26 7.81 -7.33
C VAL A 80 8.78 7.73 -8.77
N ASP A 81 9.28 8.86 -9.29
CA ASP A 81 9.88 8.96 -10.62
C ASP A 81 11.36 8.52 -10.61
#